data_AF-A0A9W9QY92-F1
#
_entry.id   AF-A0A9W9QY92-F1
#
_cell.length_a   1.000
_cell.length_b   1.000
_cell.length_c   1.000
_cell.angle_alpha   90.00
_cell.angle_beta   90.00
_cell.angle_gamma   90.00
#
_symmetry.space_group_name_H-M   'P 1'
#
loop_
_entity.id
_entity.type
_entity.pdbx_description
1 polymer ?
#
loop_
_entity_poly.entity_id
_entity_poly.type
_entity_poly.pdbx_seq_one_letter_code
_entity_poly.pdbx_strand_id
1 'polypeptide(L)'
;MSNAAETEARQRASALRRKQTHVRDMLTPGALHVVLYIRSDTPVPNDFHWALYLHTGNPGGHQYHVRARNGSLEPAHETILNIMAGHFLCILIEVATLHQDKVTYGRVDQIMKSFDATLNLVSGLNCRTWVLMVLHMLVGAEMVHLNIELLGKECLDFGNGFSIAASLDVQPRPVVKSMFA
;
A
#
# COMPACT_ATOMS: atom_id res chain seq x y z
N MET A 1 -12.05 -36.85 -15.88
CA MET A 1 -12.62 -35.47 -15.89
C MET A 1 -11.74 -34.43 -15.17
N SER A 2 -10.55 -34.77 -14.63
CA SER A 2 -9.70 -33.83 -13.86
C SER A 2 -8.83 -32.88 -14.71
N ASN A 3 -8.43 -33.30 -15.91
CA ASN A 3 -7.38 -32.60 -16.68
C ASN A 3 -7.84 -31.27 -17.32
N ALA A 4 -9.13 -31.18 -17.70
CA ALA A 4 -9.69 -29.97 -18.32
C ALA A 4 -9.90 -28.84 -17.31
N ALA A 5 -10.47 -29.15 -16.13
CA ALA A 5 -10.68 -28.18 -15.06
C ALA A 5 -9.35 -27.61 -14.52
N GLU A 6 -8.32 -28.46 -14.40
CA GLU A 6 -6.99 -28.02 -14.00
C GLU A 6 -6.33 -27.12 -15.05
N THR A 7 -6.51 -27.45 -16.33
CA THR A 7 -6.02 -26.63 -17.45
C THR A 7 -6.69 -25.25 -17.46
N GLU A 8 -8.01 -25.20 -17.28
CA GLU A 8 -8.75 -23.94 -17.19
C GLU A 8 -8.30 -23.09 -15.99
N ALA A 9 -8.13 -23.70 -14.81
CA ALA A 9 -7.66 -23.00 -13.62
C ALA A 9 -6.27 -22.37 -13.85
N ARG A 10 -5.34 -23.12 -14.46
CA ARG A 10 -4.01 -22.63 -14.83
C ARG A 10 -4.08 -21.47 -15.84
N GLN A 11 -4.97 -21.56 -16.83
CA GLN A 11 -5.16 -20.50 -17.82
C GLN A 11 -5.72 -19.22 -17.17
N ARG A 12 -6.72 -19.34 -16.28
CA ARG A 12 -7.27 -18.21 -15.52
C ARG A 12 -6.22 -17.56 -14.64
N ALA A 13 -5.43 -18.35 -13.90
CA ALA A 13 -4.34 -17.85 -13.07
C ALA A 13 -3.26 -17.13 -13.90
N SER A 14 -2.88 -17.68 -15.06
CA SER A 14 -1.94 -17.04 -15.99
C SER A 14 -2.47 -15.72 -16.53
N ALA A 15 -3.75 -15.67 -16.92
CA ALA A 15 -4.39 -14.45 -17.39
C ALA A 15 -4.46 -13.37 -16.30
N LEU A 16 -4.80 -13.75 -15.07
CA LEU A 16 -4.80 -12.85 -13.92
C LEU A 16 -3.40 -12.28 -13.66
N ARG A 17 -2.37 -13.14 -13.62
CA ARG A 17 -0.99 -12.71 -13.40
C ARG A 17 -0.55 -11.69 -14.46
N ARG A 18 -0.90 -11.90 -15.73
CA ARG A 18 -0.63 -10.93 -16.81
C ARG A 18 -1.30 -9.59 -16.57
N LYS A 19 -2.57 -9.57 -16.15
CA LYS A 19 -3.29 -8.32 -15.83
C LYS A 19 -2.63 -7.59 -14.66
N GLN A 20 -2.28 -8.30 -13.59
CA GLN A 20 -1.61 -7.73 -12.42
C GLN A 20 -0.23 -7.16 -12.77
N THR A 21 0.58 -7.90 -13.54
CA THR A 21 1.87 -7.42 -14.04
C THR A 21 1.70 -6.17 -14.91
N HIS A 22 0.71 -6.17 -15.82
CA HIS A 22 0.45 -5.01 -16.67
C HIS A 22 0.11 -3.76 -15.84
N VAL A 23 -0.79 -3.86 -14.87
CA VAL A 23 -1.13 -2.72 -13.99
C VAL A 23 0.07 -2.26 -13.17
N ARG A 24 0.86 -3.20 -12.63
CA ARG A 24 2.11 -2.87 -11.91
C ARG A 24 3.08 -2.10 -12.81
N ASP A 25 3.25 -2.53 -14.05
CA ASP A 25 4.20 -1.91 -15.00
C ASP A 25 3.73 -0.53 -15.47
N MET A 26 2.46 -0.19 -15.28
CA MET A 26 1.91 1.15 -15.50
C MET A 26 2.08 2.09 -14.30
N LEU A 27 2.54 1.59 -13.13
CA LEU A 27 2.87 2.46 -12.01
C LEU A 27 4.08 3.33 -12.36
N THR A 28 4.00 4.61 -11.99
CA THR A 28 5.10 5.56 -12.24
C THR A 28 6.29 5.22 -11.35
N PRO A 29 7.51 4.96 -11.89
CA PRO A 29 8.69 4.79 -11.05
C PRO A 29 8.95 6.04 -10.20
N GLY A 30 9.25 5.84 -8.92
CA GLY A 30 9.34 6.91 -7.91
C GLY A 30 8.00 7.25 -7.24
N ALA A 31 6.87 6.68 -7.70
CA ALA A 31 5.58 6.96 -7.08
C ALA A 31 5.45 6.34 -5.69
N LEU A 32 5.10 7.20 -4.72
CA LEU A 32 4.73 6.81 -3.37
C LEU A 32 3.21 6.66 -3.30
N HIS A 33 2.76 5.54 -2.74
CA HIS A 33 1.35 5.23 -2.58
C HIS A 33 1.01 4.99 -1.11
N VAL A 34 -0.17 5.44 -0.69
CA VAL A 34 -0.87 4.84 0.45
C VAL A 34 -1.58 3.59 -0.07
N VAL A 35 -1.38 2.47 0.62
CA VAL A 35 -1.97 1.18 0.25
C VAL A 35 -2.91 0.73 1.36
N LEU A 36 -4.13 0.35 0.97
CA LEU A 36 -5.14 -0.14 1.88
C LEU A 36 -5.44 -1.60 1.63
N TYR A 37 -5.57 -2.36 2.72
CA TYR A 37 -6.01 -3.75 2.74
C TYR A 37 -7.26 -3.88 3.59
N ILE A 38 -8.25 -4.64 3.13
CA ILE A 38 -9.37 -5.03 4.00
C ILE A 38 -8.87 -6.00 5.09
N ARG A 39 -9.49 -5.98 6.27
CA ARG A 39 -9.10 -6.86 7.38
C ARG A 39 -9.92 -8.15 7.49
N SER A 40 -11.00 -8.25 6.73
CA SER A 40 -11.95 -9.36 6.78
C SER A 40 -12.73 -9.48 5.48
N ASP A 41 -13.27 -10.67 5.22
CA ASP A 41 -14.14 -10.95 4.06
C ASP A 41 -15.46 -10.20 4.12
N THR A 42 -15.91 -9.80 5.31
CA THR A 42 -17.01 -8.86 5.49
C THR A 42 -16.42 -7.52 5.92
N PRO A 43 -16.11 -6.61 4.98
CA PRO A 43 -15.39 -5.38 5.31
C PRO A 43 -16.18 -4.51 6.26
N VAL A 44 -15.51 -3.98 7.28
CA VAL A 44 -16.07 -3.01 8.20
C VAL A 44 -15.69 -1.60 7.71
N PRO A 45 -16.63 -0.65 7.64
CA PRO A 45 -16.32 0.71 7.22
C PRO A 45 -15.16 1.32 8.03
N ASN A 46 -14.24 1.96 7.33
CA ASN A 46 -13.04 2.60 7.88
C ASN A 46 -12.01 1.67 8.54
N ASP A 47 -12.21 0.35 8.51
CA ASP A 47 -11.29 -0.61 9.10
C ASP A 47 -10.38 -1.24 8.05
N PHE A 48 -9.25 -0.59 7.82
CA PHE A 48 -8.24 -1.02 6.87
C PHE A 48 -6.91 -1.26 7.58
N HIS A 49 -6.10 -2.15 7.03
CA HIS A 49 -4.66 -2.13 7.27
C HIS A 49 -4.02 -1.17 6.28
N TRP A 50 -3.20 -0.25 6.81
CA TRP A 50 -2.57 0.83 6.06
C TRP A 50 -1.08 0.55 5.91
N ALA A 51 -0.56 0.79 4.71
CA ALA A 51 0.85 0.69 4.39
C ALA A 51 1.25 1.85 3.46
N LEU A 52 2.56 2.06 3.31
CA LEU A 52 3.15 2.89 2.28
C LEU A 52 3.88 1.99 1.28
N TYR A 53 3.76 2.29 -0.01
CA TYR A 53 4.46 1.59 -1.07
C TYR A 53 5.19 2.58 -1.97
N LEU A 54 6.52 2.52 -1.95
CA LEU A 54 7.35 3.25 -2.90
C LEU A 54 7.65 2.35 -4.10
N HIS A 55 7.07 2.68 -5.25
CA HIS A 55 7.33 1.98 -6.49
C HIS A 55 8.69 2.42 -7.06
N THR A 56 9.60 1.47 -7.26
CA THR A 56 10.98 1.76 -7.73
C THR A 56 11.22 1.35 -9.18
N GLY A 57 10.19 0.88 -9.88
CA GLY A 57 10.27 0.36 -11.25
C GLY A 57 10.22 -1.17 -11.32
N ASN A 58 10.85 -1.77 -12.32
CA ASN A 58 10.89 -3.23 -12.49
C ASN A 58 12.04 -3.82 -11.64
N PRO A 59 11.81 -4.79 -10.73
CA PRO A 59 10.61 -5.64 -10.63
C PRO A 59 9.52 -5.18 -9.67
N GLY A 60 9.70 -4.11 -8.90
CA GLY A 60 8.62 -3.59 -8.06
C GLY A 60 9.07 -2.45 -7.17
N GLY A 61 8.84 -2.59 -5.87
CA GLY A 61 9.06 -1.51 -4.92
C GLY A 61 9.25 -1.99 -3.50
N HIS A 62 9.24 -1.06 -2.57
CA HIS A 62 9.33 -1.36 -1.15
C HIS A 62 8.04 -0.98 -0.46
N GLN A 63 7.51 -1.90 0.34
CA GLN A 63 6.36 -1.65 1.19
C GLN A 63 6.83 -1.45 2.62
N TYR A 64 6.29 -0.44 3.28
CA TYR A 64 6.54 -0.12 4.67
C TYR A 64 5.22 -0.13 5.43
N HIS A 65 5.15 -0.91 6.50
CA HIS A 65 4.01 -0.85 7.41
C HIS A 65 4.39 -1.30 8.82
N VAL A 66 3.47 -1.12 9.74
CA VAL A 66 3.53 -1.71 11.08
C VAL A 66 2.33 -2.63 11.27
N ARG A 67 2.56 -3.78 11.89
CA ARG A 67 1.49 -4.75 12.16
C ARG A 67 1.40 -5.03 13.66
N ALA A 68 0.18 -5.22 14.14
CA ALA A 68 -0.03 -5.69 15.50
C ALA A 68 0.22 -7.21 15.55
N ARG A 69 1.06 -7.65 16.47
CA ARG A 69 1.32 -9.04 16.77
C ARG A 69 1.42 -9.21 18.29
N ASN A 70 0.64 -10.13 18.85
CA ASN A 70 0.63 -10.43 20.28
C ASN A 70 0.50 -9.20 21.21
N GLY A 71 -0.28 -8.19 20.80
CA GLY A 71 -0.48 -6.96 21.57
C GLY A 71 0.60 -5.88 21.41
N SER A 72 1.64 -6.13 20.60
CA SER A 72 2.68 -5.15 20.27
C SER A 72 2.68 -4.80 18.78
N LEU A 73 3.13 -3.59 18.44
CA LEU A 73 3.44 -3.21 17.07
C LEU A 73 4.84 -3.68 16.69
N GLU A 74 4.94 -4.29 15.51
CA GLU A 74 6.19 -4.69 14.87
C GLU A 74 6.33 -3.98 13.51
N PRO A 75 7.52 -3.47 13.16
CA PRO A 75 7.78 -3.00 11.82
C PRO A 75 7.84 -4.19 10.84
N ALA A 76 7.29 -4.00 9.64
CA ALA A 76 7.36 -4.97 8.56
C ALA A 76 7.59 -4.21 7.25
N HIS A 77 8.85 -4.16 6.85
CA HIS A 77 9.36 -3.43 5.69
C HIS A 77 9.92 -4.45 4.70
N GLU A 78 9.32 -4.54 3.52
CA GLU A 78 9.53 -5.66 2.61
C GLU A 78 9.67 -5.19 1.16
N THR A 79 10.57 -5.84 0.41
CA THR A 79 10.62 -5.68 -1.05
C THR A 79 9.49 -6.46 -1.69
N ILE A 80 8.63 -5.77 -2.43
CA ILE A 80 7.45 -6.32 -3.08
C ILE A 80 7.63 -6.30 -4.60
N LEU A 81 7.71 -7.49 -5.20
CA LEU A 81 7.84 -7.68 -6.66
C LEU A 81 6.51 -7.51 -7.41
N ASN A 82 5.37 -7.75 -6.75
CA ASN A 82 4.08 -7.55 -7.38
C ASN A 82 3.03 -7.16 -6.35
N ILE A 83 2.91 -5.86 -6.11
CA ILE A 83 1.96 -5.31 -5.14
C ILE A 83 0.52 -5.68 -5.50
N MET A 84 0.20 -5.76 -6.80
CA MET A 84 -1.14 -6.08 -7.32
C MET A 84 -1.60 -7.52 -7.03
N ALA A 85 -0.68 -8.40 -6.61
CA ALA A 85 -1.00 -9.77 -6.19
C ALA A 85 -1.27 -9.90 -4.68
N GLY A 86 -1.23 -8.80 -3.93
CA GLY A 86 -1.46 -8.81 -2.49
C GLY A 86 -2.85 -9.34 -2.11
N HIS A 87 -2.88 -10.31 -1.20
CA HIS A 87 -4.14 -10.78 -0.62
C HIS A 87 -4.81 -9.64 0.15
N PHE A 88 -6.14 -9.54 0.06
CA PHE A 88 -6.93 -8.45 0.64
C PHE A 88 -6.54 -7.02 0.23
N LEU A 89 -5.67 -6.86 -0.78
CA LEU A 89 -5.39 -5.54 -1.34
C LEU A 89 -6.71 -4.89 -1.75
N CYS A 90 -6.96 -3.67 -1.30
CA CYS A 90 -8.15 -2.91 -1.65
C CYS A 90 -7.84 -1.92 -2.76
N ILE A 91 -6.86 -1.05 -2.54
CA ILE A 91 -6.53 0.05 -3.44
C ILE A 91 -5.09 0.54 -3.21
N LEU A 92 -4.48 1.06 -4.27
CA LEU A 92 -3.29 1.92 -4.19
C LEU A 92 -3.70 3.36 -4.51
N ILE A 93 -3.27 4.29 -3.66
CA ILE A 93 -3.56 5.73 -3.80
C ILE A 93 -2.21 6.43 -3.96
N GLU A 94 -1.88 6.88 -5.16
CA GLU A 94 -0.67 7.65 -5.45
C GLU A 94 -0.77 9.01 -4.76
N VAL A 95 0.23 9.33 -3.93
CA VAL A 95 0.29 10.57 -3.14
C VAL A 95 1.51 11.42 -3.47
N ALA A 96 2.51 10.89 -4.17
CA ALA A 96 3.63 11.70 -4.64
C ALA A 96 4.40 10.94 -5.72
N THR A 97 5.19 11.66 -6.52
CA THR A 97 6.27 11.08 -7.33
C THR A 97 7.60 11.68 -6.87
N LEU A 98 8.48 10.82 -6.35
CA LEU A 98 9.77 11.22 -5.81
C LEU A 98 10.87 11.17 -6.88
N HIS A 99 11.91 11.96 -6.69
CA HIS A 99 13.10 11.90 -7.55
C HIS A 99 13.82 10.55 -7.39
N GLN A 100 14.21 9.94 -8.50
CA GLN A 100 14.71 8.56 -8.56
C GLN A 100 16.23 8.49 -8.38
N ASP A 101 16.74 9.01 -7.27
CA ASP A 101 18.15 8.93 -6.93
C ASP A 101 18.37 8.26 -5.57
N LYS A 102 19.60 7.76 -5.36
CA LYS A 102 19.97 7.00 -4.16
C LYS A 102 19.89 7.84 -2.87
N VAL A 103 20.15 9.14 -2.95
CA VAL A 103 20.12 10.02 -1.78
C VAL A 103 18.68 10.22 -1.35
N THR A 104 17.78 10.54 -2.29
CA THR A 104 16.35 10.65 -2.05
C THR A 104 15.79 9.36 -1.47
N TYR A 105 16.04 8.20 -2.10
CA TYR A 105 15.52 6.92 -1.60
C TYR A 105 16.11 6.52 -0.24
N GLY A 106 17.40 6.78 0.00
CA GLY A 106 18.00 6.56 1.32
C GLY A 106 17.37 7.43 2.40
N ARG A 107 17.02 8.68 2.07
CA ARG A 107 16.32 9.58 2.99
C ARG A 107 14.89 9.16 3.26
N VAL A 108 14.16 8.71 2.24
CA VAL A 108 12.81 8.12 2.41
C VAL A 108 12.89 6.93 3.35
N ASP A 109 13.82 5.99 3.11
CA ASP A 109 13.95 4.78 3.92
C ASP A 109 14.22 5.08 5.40
N GLN A 110 15.08 6.07 5.68
CA GLN A 110 15.33 6.55 7.04
C GLN A 110 14.07 7.11 7.70
N ILE A 111 13.28 7.90 6.96
CA ILE A 111 12.03 8.47 7.44
C ILE A 111 10.98 7.38 7.70
N MET A 112 10.83 6.42 6.79
CA MET A 112 9.90 5.31 6.95
C MET A 112 10.21 4.48 8.21
N LYS A 113 11.50 4.33 8.57
CA LYS A 113 11.96 3.51 9.70
C LYS A 113 12.17 4.28 11.00
N SER A 114 11.84 5.57 11.05
CA SER A 114 12.18 6.44 12.20
C SER A 114 11.52 6.02 13.51
N PHE A 115 10.36 5.35 13.43
CA PHE A 115 9.60 4.93 14.60
C PHE A 115 9.88 3.48 15.01
N ASP A 116 10.69 2.72 14.28
CA ASP A 116 10.87 1.27 14.49
C ASP A 116 11.26 0.93 15.94
N ALA A 117 12.16 1.73 16.54
CA ALA A 117 12.63 1.53 17.91
C ALA A 117 11.65 2.04 18.99
N THR A 118 10.62 2.81 18.62
CA THR A 118 9.73 3.52 19.53
C THR A 118 8.25 3.19 19.32
N LEU A 119 7.90 2.26 18.42
CA LEU A 119 6.51 1.91 18.08
C LEU A 119 5.63 1.64 19.30
N ASN A 120 6.15 0.93 20.29
CA ASN A 120 5.40 0.53 21.49
C ASN A 120 5.46 1.56 22.63
N LEU A 121 6.15 2.69 22.42
CA LEU A 121 6.23 3.81 23.38
C LEU A 121 5.22 4.91 23.04
N VAL A 122 4.74 4.96 21.79
CA VAL A 122 3.78 5.95 21.33
C VAL A 122 2.35 5.47 21.61
N SER A 123 1.70 6.11 22.58
CA SER A 123 0.30 5.80 22.92
C SER A 123 -0.64 6.02 21.74
N GLY A 124 -1.55 5.08 21.49
CA GLY A 124 -2.54 5.16 20.41
C GLY A 124 -1.97 4.94 19.00
N LEU A 125 -0.69 4.56 18.87
CA LEU A 125 -0.12 4.23 17.57
C LEU A 125 -0.77 2.97 17.01
N ASN A 126 -1.06 2.99 15.71
CA ASN A 126 -1.52 1.87 14.92
C ASN A 126 -1.04 2.08 13.47
N CYS A 127 -1.32 1.14 12.55
CA CYS A 127 -0.84 1.25 11.17
C CYS A 127 -1.30 2.54 10.46
N ARG A 128 -2.54 3.00 10.70
CA ARG A 128 -3.06 4.22 10.11
C ARG A 128 -2.35 5.45 10.67
N THR A 129 -2.29 5.58 11.98
CA THR A 129 -1.65 6.75 12.62
C THR A 129 -0.15 6.78 12.33
N TRP A 130 0.51 5.61 12.25
CA TRP A 130 1.89 5.48 11.80
C TRP A 130 2.09 5.99 10.36
N VAL A 131 1.24 5.57 9.40
CA VAL A 131 1.33 6.07 8.01
C VAL A 131 1.22 7.59 7.97
N LEU A 132 0.22 8.16 8.66
CA LEU A 132 0.00 9.61 8.67
C LEU A 132 1.19 10.35 9.33
N MET A 133 1.77 9.81 10.39
CA MET A 133 2.96 10.38 11.03
C MET A 133 4.18 10.36 10.11
N VAL A 134 4.42 9.25 9.40
CA VAL A 134 5.52 9.16 8.41
C VAL A 134 5.31 10.16 7.28
N LEU A 135 4.09 10.29 6.74
CA LEU A 135 3.77 11.28 5.71
C LEU A 135 3.98 12.71 6.22
N HIS A 136 3.60 13.02 7.48
CA HIS A 136 3.91 14.31 8.11
C HIS A 136 5.41 14.60 8.14
N MET A 137 6.25 13.60 8.44
CA MET A 137 7.71 13.78 8.42
C MET A 137 8.25 14.00 6.99
N LEU A 138 7.68 13.33 5.98
CA LEU A 138 8.05 13.57 4.58
C LEU A 138 7.69 14.99 4.13
N VAL A 139 6.53 15.51 4.54
CA VAL A 139 6.14 16.91 4.31
C VAL A 139 7.12 17.86 5.00
N GLY A 140 7.43 17.62 6.27
CA GLY A 140 8.40 18.44 7.02
C GLY A 140 9.82 18.39 6.47
N ALA A 141 10.17 17.33 5.74
CA ALA A 141 11.43 17.19 5.00
C ALA A 141 11.36 17.74 3.57
N GLU A 142 10.26 18.38 3.18
CA GLU A 142 10.01 18.96 1.84
C GLU A 142 10.11 17.92 0.70
N MET A 143 9.90 16.64 1.00
CA MET A 143 9.98 15.56 0.01
C MET A 143 8.64 15.33 -0.71
N VAL A 144 7.54 15.73 -0.08
CA VAL A 144 6.17 15.62 -0.59
C VAL A 144 5.35 16.84 -0.16
N HIS A 145 4.28 17.16 -0.89
CA HIS A 145 3.40 18.28 -0.58
C HIS A 145 1.97 17.77 -0.40
N LEU A 146 1.56 17.52 0.85
CA LEU A 146 0.30 16.83 1.15
C LEU A 146 -0.53 17.62 2.16
N ASN A 147 -1.86 17.60 2.00
CA ASN A 147 -2.77 17.91 3.10
C ASN A 147 -3.13 16.61 3.83
N ILE A 148 -2.41 16.31 4.92
CA ILE A 148 -2.49 15.01 5.62
C ILE A 148 -3.89 14.75 6.20
N GLU A 149 -4.57 15.77 6.69
CA GLU A 149 -5.92 15.62 7.26
C GLU A 149 -6.93 15.22 6.18
N LEU A 150 -6.95 15.96 5.07
CA LEU A 150 -7.86 15.68 3.95
C LEU A 150 -7.50 14.36 3.24
N LEU A 151 -6.21 14.07 3.08
CA LEU A 151 -5.73 12.78 2.56
C LEU A 151 -6.18 11.61 3.43
N GLY A 152 -6.10 11.75 4.76
CA GLY A 152 -6.55 10.71 5.68
C GLY A 152 -8.04 10.38 5.53
N LYS A 153 -8.88 11.39 5.24
CA LYS A 153 -10.30 11.20 4.93
C LYS A 153 -10.51 10.59 3.54
N GLU A 154 -9.81 11.09 2.54
CA GLU A 154 -9.90 10.61 1.16
C GLU A 154 -9.53 9.13 1.03
N CYS A 155 -8.46 8.71 1.71
CA CYS A 155 -8.06 7.30 1.76
C CYS A 155 -9.17 6.41 2.32
N LEU A 156 -9.87 6.84 3.38
CA LEU A 156 -11.01 6.11 3.92
C LEU A 156 -12.18 6.07 2.94
N ASP A 157 -12.50 7.19 2.30
CA ASP A 157 -13.59 7.30 1.33
C ASP A 157 -13.34 6.34 0.14
N PHE A 158 -12.14 6.33 -0.41
CA PHE A 158 -11.72 5.36 -1.43
C PHE A 158 -11.77 3.93 -0.91
N GLY A 159 -11.16 3.66 0.26
CA GLY A 159 -11.14 2.32 0.86
C GLY A 159 -12.53 1.75 1.02
N ASN A 160 -13.47 2.53 1.55
CA ASN A 160 -14.87 2.12 1.70
C ASN A 160 -15.52 1.83 0.34
N GLY A 161 -15.31 2.70 -0.65
CA GLY A 161 -15.86 2.55 -2.00
C GLY A 161 -15.42 1.28 -2.74
N PHE A 162 -14.20 0.80 -2.47
CA PHE A 162 -13.65 -0.41 -3.13
C PHE A 162 -13.63 -1.67 -2.24
N SER A 163 -13.97 -1.54 -0.95
CA SER A 163 -13.89 -2.63 0.03
C SER A 163 -14.66 -3.90 -0.36
N ILE A 164 -15.89 -3.76 -0.87
CA ILE A 164 -16.72 -4.89 -1.31
C ILE A 164 -16.10 -5.59 -2.52
N ALA A 165 -15.60 -4.84 -3.51
CA ALA A 165 -14.91 -5.40 -4.67
C ALA A 165 -13.63 -6.15 -4.27
N ALA A 166 -12.91 -5.64 -3.25
CA ALA A 166 -11.74 -6.30 -2.70
C ALA A 166 -12.08 -7.62 -2.00
N SER A 167 -13.19 -7.66 -1.24
CA SER A 167 -13.69 -8.88 -0.58
C SER A 167 -14.12 -9.95 -1.59
N LEU A 168 -14.75 -9.54 -2.70
CA LEU A 168 -15.13 -10.43 -3.80
C LEU A 168 -13.98 -10.82 -4.73
N ASP A 169 -12.75 -10.45 -4.38
CA ASP A 169 -11.54 -10.64 -5.18
C ASP A 169 -11.64 -10.15 -6.64
N VAL A 170 -12.29 -8.99 -6.87
CA VAL A 170 -12.36 -8.38 -8.20
C VAL A 170 -11.00 -7.81 -8.61
N GLN A 171 -10.34 -8.46 -9.58
CA GLN A 171 -8.97 -8.12 -10.02
C GLN A 171 -8.94 -7.50 -11.44
N PRO A 172 -7.99 -6.60 -11.74
CA PRO A 172 -6.95 -6.07 -10.84
C PRO A 172 -7.53 -5.02 -9.87
N ARG A 173 -6.84 -4.80 -8.75
CA ARG A 173 -7.22 -3.74 -7.80
C ARG A 173 -6.99 -2.33 -8.39
N PRO A 174 -7.82 -1.35 -8.01
CA PRO A 174 -7.70 0.01 -8.52
C PRO A 174 -6.39 0.69 -8.06
N VAL A 175 -5.90 1.57 -8.92
CA VAL A 175 -4.85 2.54 -8.62
C VAL A 175 -5.44 3.92 -8.94
N VAL A 176 -5.40 4.84 -7.98
CA VAL A 176 -5.96 6.20 -8.12
C VAL A 176 -4.90 7.22 -7.70
N LYS A 177 -5.09 8.50 -8.08
CA LYS A 177 -4.28 9.61 -7.59
C LYS A 177 -5.07 10.40 -6.56
N SER A 178 -4.42 10.77 -5.46
CA SER A 178 -4.99 11.64 -4.43
C SER A 178 -5.23 13.05 -4.99
N MET A 179 -6.32 13.71 -4.58
CA MET A 179 -6.56 15.13 -4.88
C MET A 179 -5.90 16.07 -3.88
N PHE A 180 -5.40 15.52 -2.77
CA PHE A 180 -4.75 16.26 -1.67
C PHE A 180 -3.23 16.05 -1.64
N ALA A 181 -2.67 15.71 -2.81
CA ALA A 181 -1.28 15.39 -3.08
C ALA A 181 -0.66 16.32 -4.12
#